data_AF-A0A3L6JJU4-F1
#
_entry.id   AF-A0A3L6JJU4-F1
#
_cell.length_a   1.000
_cell.length_b   1.000
_cell.length_c   1.000
_cell.angle_alpha   90.00
_cell.angle_beta   90.00
_cell.angle_gamma   90.00
#
_symmetry.space_group_name_H-M   'P 1'
#
loop_
_entity.id
_entity.type
_entity.pdbx_description
1 polymer ?
#
loop_
_entity_poly.entity_id
_entity_poly.type
_entity_poly.pdbx_seq_one_letter_code
_entity_poly.pdbx_strand_id
1 'polypeptide(L)'
;MMSIPIELKSWLWILKTWIVLYPILLLVGVIAGVLLGPSYYWMATIIGVPLVVIPITYRNLVGGECSLRFHICALVKGIMAGSLFLALSLGADLVIWQVIGTGLGWNPLTLDLSWDIYFIWLFSGMVGGFGARIVAVRGQTKPTEITIAGFE
;
A
#
# COMPACT_ATOMS: atom_id res chain seq x y z
N MET A 1 25.22 5.55 13.14
CA MET A 1 23.82 5.82 13.55
C MET A 1 23.13 6.49 12.39
N MET A 2 22.15 5.83 11.76
CA MET A 2 21.35 6.46 10.70
C MET A 2 20.40 7.45 11.37
N SER A 3 20.39 8.69 10.90
CA SER A 3 19.59 9.75 11.51
C SER A 3 18.10 9.51 11.20
N ILE A 4 17.26 9.60 12.24
CA ILE A 4 15.77 9.58 12.18
C ILE A 4 15.18 10.28 10.94
N PRO A 5 15.65 11.47 10.51
CA PRO A 5 15.12 12.14 9.31
C PRO A 5 15.27 11.35 8.00
N ILE A 6 16.30 10.50 7.86
CA ILE A 6 16.53 9.72 6.62
C ILE A 6 15.51 8.58 6.52
N GLU A 7 15.22 7.92 7.64
CA GLU A 7 14.20 6.87 7.71
C GLU A 7 12.81 7.45 7.41
N LEU A 8 12.41 8.56 8.05
CA LEU A 8 11.13 9.22 7.77
C LEU A 8 10.94 9.59 6.29
N LYS A 9 12.01 10.08 5.63
CA LYS A 9 11.98 10.41 4.21
C LYS A 9 11.69 9.17 3.33
N SER A 10 12.15 7.99 3.75
CA SER A 10 11.90 6.72 3.04
C SER A 10 10.46 6.23 3.15
N TRP A 11 9.65 6.75 4.07
CA TRP A 11 8.23 6.40 4.22
C TRP A 11 7.28 7.45 3.61
N LEU A 12 7.78 8.62 3.21
CA LEU A 12 6.97 9.70 2.63
C LEU A 12 6.23 9.30 1.34
N TRP A 13 6.71 8.29 0.61
CA TRP A 13 6.03 7.81 -0.59
C TRP A 13 4.64 7.26 -0.28
N ILE A 14 4.42 6.67 0.91
CA ILE A 14 3.10 6.14 1.30
C ILE A 14 2.09 7.26 1.34
N LEU A 15 2.40 8.32 2.09
CA LEU A 15 1.52 9.49 2.21
C LEU A 15 1.30 10.15 0.85
N LYS A 16 2.37 10.31 0.04
CA LYS A 16 2.29 10.90 -1.30
C LYS A 16 1.42 10.07 -2.25
N THR A 17 1.53 8.74 -2.21
CA THR A 17 0.70 7.86 -3.02
C THR A 17 -0.74 7.89 -2.52
N TRP A 18 -0.95 7.83 -1.20
CA TRP A 18 -2.28 7.81 -0.60
C TRP A 18 -3.06 9.09 -0.88
N ILE A 19 -2.45 10.27 -0.69
CA ILE A 19 -3.12 11.57 -0.89
C ILE A 19 -3.57 11.81 -2.34
N VAL A 20 -2.97 11.11 -3.31
CA VAL A 20 -3.37 11.15 -4.71
C VAL A 20 -4.37 10.04 -5.04
N LEU A 21 -4.05 8.80 -4.64
CA LEU A 21 -4.84 7.63 -4.98
C LEU A 21 -6.21 7.65 -4.32
N TYR A 22 -6.27 7.91 -3.01
CA TYR A 22 -7.50 7.87 -2.24
C TYR A 22 -8.61 8.80 -2.78
N PRO A 23 -8.37 10.11 -3.04
CA PRO A 23 -9.43 10.98 -3.57
C PRO A 23 -9.86 10.59 -4.99
N ILE A 24 -8.97 10.07 -5.82
CA ILE A 24 -9.32 9.57 -7.16
C ILE A 24 -10.27 8.37 -7.03
N LEU A 25 -9.93 7.39 -6.20
CA LEU A 25 -10.78 6.22 -5.97
C LEU A 25 -12.11 6.60 -5.33
N LEU A 26 -12.10 7.56 -4.39
CA LEU A 26 -13.31 8.07 -3.77
C LEU A 26 -14.24 8.72 -4.80
N LEU A 27 -13.72 9.60 -5.67
CA LEU A 27 -14.52 10.22 -6.73
C LEU A 27 -15.10 9.19 -7.71
N VAL A 28 -14.25 8.27 -8.19
CA VAL A 28 -14.70 7.20 -9.10
C VAL A 28 -15.75 6.31 -8.43
N GLY A 29 -15.53 5.95 -7.17
CA GLY A 29 -16.47 5.18 -6.37
C GLY A 29 -17.79 5.90 -6.19
N VAL A 30 -17.78 7.19 -5.83
CA VAL A 30 -19.02 7.98 -5.68
C VAL A 30 -19.79 8.06 -7.00
N ILE A 31 -19.10 8.33 -8.11
CA ILE A 31 -19.73 8.37 -9.45
C ILE A 31 -20.35 7.01 -9.79
N ALA A 32 -19.62 5.92 -9.58
CA ALA A 32 -20.13 4.57 -9.82
C ALA A 32 -21.32 4.23 -8.91
N GLY A 33 -21.24 4.61 -7.63
CA GLY A 33 -22.30 4.41 -6.65
C GLY A 33 -23.60 5.15 -7.01
N VAL A 34 -23.48 6.38 -7.50
CA VAL A 34 -24.62 7.21 -7.92
C VAL A 34 -25.24 6.71 -9.23
N LEU A 35 -24.42 6.30 -10.21
CA LEU A 35 -24.90 5.92 -11.54
C LEU A 35 -25.38 4.46 -11.65
N LEU A 36 -24.69 3.53 -10.97
CA LEU A 36 -24.92 2.08 -11.09
C LEU A 36 -25.55 1.46 -9.84
N GLY A 37 -25.49 2.18 -8.71
CA GLY A 37 -26.06 1.77 -7.42
C GLY A 37 -25.00 1.67 -6.31
N PRO A 38 -25.40 1.81 -5.02
CA PRO A 38 -24.47 1.92 -3.90
C PRO A 38 -23.47 0.75 -3.74
N SER A 39 -23.84 -0.44 -4.21
CA SER A 39 -22.97 -1.63 -4.21
C SER A 39 -21.71 -1.48 -5.08
N TYR A 40 -21.77 -0.66 -6.14
CA TYR A 40 -20.66 -0.43 -7.06
C TYR A 40 -19.63 0.58 -6.53
N TYR A 41 -19.92 1.31 -5.45
CA TYR A 41 -18.98 2.25 -4.83
C TYR A 41 -17.62 1.59 -4.54
N TRP A 42 -17.68 0.39 -3.96
CA TRP A 42 -16.50 -0.34 -3.51
C TRP A 42 -15.68 -0.96 -4.64
N MET A 43 -16.22 -1.09 -5.84
CA MET A 43 -15.49 -1.64 -7.00
C MET A 43 -14.26 -0.82 -7.36
N ALA A 44 -14.34 0.51 -7.19
CA ALA A 44 -13.20 1.39 -7.39
C ALA A 44 -12.03 1.01 -6.48
N THR A 45 -12.31 0.74 -5.20
CA THR A 45 -11.29 0.31 -4.22
C THR A 45 -10.80 -1.10 -4.51
N ILE A 46 -11.71 -2.05 -4.76
CA ILE A 46 -11.37 -3.47 -5.03
C ILE A 46 -10.40 -3.61 -6.20
N ILE A 47 -10.57 -2.82 -7.25
CA ILE A 47 -9.75 -2.90 -8.46
C ILE A 47 -8.58 -1.93 -8.39
N GLY A 48 -8.82 -0.68 -8.03
CA GLY A 48 -7.84 0.39 -8.09
C GLY A 48 -6.73 0.25 -7.06
N VAL A 49 -7.04 -0.24 -5.85
CA VAL A 49 -6.03 -0.40 -4.79
C VAL A 49 -4.99 -1.45 -5.17
N PRO A 50 -5.35 -2.72 -5.54
CA PRO A 50 -4.35 -3.70 -5.96
C PRO A 50 -3.54 -3.23 -7.17
N LEU A 51 -4.20 -2.62 -8.16
CA LEU A 51 -3.57 -2.20 -9.41
C LEU A 51 -2.47 -1.15 -9.20
N VAL A 52 -2.61 -0.29 -8.19
CA VAL A 52 -1.66 0.80 -7.93
C VAL A 52 -0.74 0.49 -6.74
N VAL A 53 -1.28 0.00 -5.62
CA VAL A 53 -0.51 -0.20 -4.39
C VAL A 53 0.47 -1.36 -4.51
N ILE A 54 0.12 -2.46 -5.17
CA ILE A 54 1.05 -3.59 -5.36
C ILE A 54 2.31 -3.15 -6.12
N PRO A 55 2.24 -2.58 -7.34
CA PRO A 55 3.43 -2.23 -8.10
C PRO A 55 4.24 -1.09 -7.45
N ILE A 56 3.58 -0.12 -6.81
CA ILE A 56 4.29 0.95 -6.08
C ILE A 56 5.03 0.37 -4.87
N THR A 57 4.36 -0.46 -4.07
CA THR A 57 4.98 -1.09 -2.90
C THR A 57 6.14 -1.98 -3.31
N TYR A 58 5.96 -2.79 -4.36
CA TYR A 58 7.05 -3.57 -4.96
C TYR A 58 8.22 -2.67 -5.37
N ARG A 59 7.99 -1.64 -6.20
CA ARG A 59 9.06 -0.78 -6.73
C ARG A 59 9.84 -0.04 -5.64
N ASN A 60 9.18 0.39 -4.57
CA ASN A 60 9.84 1.09 -3.46
C ASN A 60 10.58 0.16 -2.49
N LEU A 61 10.28 -1.14 -2.50
CA LEU A 61 10.89 -2.13 -1.61
C LEU A 61 11.93 -3.01 -2.31
N VAL A 62 11.87 -3.14 -3.64
CA VAL A 62 12.90 -3.83 -4.44
C VAL A 62 14.22 -3.06 -4.36
N GLY A 63 15.31 -3.78 -4.08
CA GLY A 63 16.64 -3.19 -3.91
C GLY A 63 16.88 -2.55 -2.54
N GLY A 64 15.84 -2.39 -1.72
CA GLY A 64 15.97 -2.09 -0.29
C GLY A 64 16.33 -3.36 0.45
N GLU A 65 17.62 -3.59 0.70
CA GLU A 65 18.11 -4.76 1.44
C GLU A 65 17.35 -4.96 2.76
N CYS A 66 17.28 -6.21 3.21
CA CYS A 66 16.83 -6.51 4.56
C CYS A 66 17.81 -5.82 5.51
N SER A 67 17.35 -4.89 6.35
CA SER A 67 18.25 -4.25 7.29
C SER A 67 18.75 -5.32 8.26
N LEU A 68 19.99 -5.78 8.10
CA LEU A 68 20.65 -6.74 9.00
C LEU A 68 20.57 -6.28 10.46
N ARG A 69 20.46 -4.96 10.67
CA ARG A 69 20.35 -4.34 11.99
C ARG A 69 18.98 -4.49 12.65
N PHE A 70 17.90 -4.54 11.87
CA PHE A 70 16.53 -4.62 12.40
C PHE A 70 15.83 -5.95 12.09
N HIS A 71 16.45 -6.83 11.28
CA HIS A 71 15.84 -8.07 10.77
C HIS A 71 14.50 -7.84 10.03
N ILE A 72 14.23 -6.60 9.61
CA ILE A 72 13.02 -6.23 8.87
C ILE A 72 13.30 -6.39 7.39
N CYS A 73 12.77 -7.45 6.81
CA CYS A 73 12.83 -7.68 5.37
C CYS A 73 11.71 -6.96 4.63
N ALA A 74 11.84 -6.89 3.30
CA ALA A 74 10.86 -6.26 2.40
C ALA A 74 9.40 -6.70 2.67
N LEU A 75 9.18 -7.96 3.08
CA LEU A 75 7.85 -8.45 3.46
C LEU A 75 7.25 -7.66 4.63
N VAL A 76 8.00 -7.48 5.73
CA VAL A 76 7.53 -6.76 6.92
C VAL A 76 7.31 -5.29 6.59
N LYS A 77 8.19 -4.68 5.78
CA LYS A 77 7.97 -3.30 5.29
C LYS A 77 6.69 -3.19 4.45
N GLY A 78 6.39 -4.19 3.62
CA GLY A 78 5.15 -4.24 2.83
C GLY A 78 3.90 -4.36 3.71
N ILE A 79 3.95 -5.20 4.76
CA ILE A 79 2.85 -5.32 5.74
C ILE A 79 2.63 -3.99 6.47
N MET A 80 3.71 -3.34 6.93
CA MET A 80 3.62 -2.03 7.58
C MET A 80 3.11 -0.94 6.63
N ALA A 81 3.52 -0.96 5.37
CA ALA A 81 3.00 -0.01 4.38
C ALA A 81 1.49 -0.24 4.14
N GLY A 82 1.07 -1.50 4.00
CA GLY A 82 -0.33 -1.87 3.85
C GLY A 82 -1.18 -1.48 5.07
N SER A 83 -0.67 -1.67 6.29
CA SER A 83 -1.38 -1.27 7.51
C SER A 83 -1.52 0.25 7.64
N LEU A 84 -0.51 1.02 7.23
CA LEU A 84 -0.61 2.48 7.16
C LEU A 84 -1.67 2.93 6.14
N PHE A 85 -1.68 2.35 4.94
CA PHE A 85 -2.71 2.65 3.95
C PHE A 85 -4.12 2.30 4.46
N LEU A 86 -4.27 1.16 5.15
CA LEU A 86 -5.53 0.76 5.77
C LEU A 86 -5.98 1.79 6.81
N ALA A 87 -5.10 2.13 7.77
CA ALA A 87 -5.43 3.05 8.85
C ALA A 87 -5.78 4.45 8.34
N LEU A 88 -5.03 4.96 7.36
CA LEU A 88 -5.33 6.24 6.71
C LEU A 88 -6.68 6.23 6.02
N SER A 89 -6.99 5.17 5.27
CA SER A 89 -8.25 5.07 4.52
C SER A 89 -9.44 4.91 5.44
N LEU A 90 -9.34 4.05 6.46
CA LEU A 90 -10.39 3.88 7.47
C LEU A 90 -10.64 5.18 8.25
N GLY A 91 -9.58 5.87 8.66
CA GLY A 91 -9.70 7.16 9.33
C GLY A 91 -10.33 8.23 8.44
N ALA A 92 -9.94 8.28 7.17
CA ALA A 92 -10.50 9.23 6.21
C ALA A 92 -11.97 8.95 5.91
N ASP A 93 -12.36 7.69 5.69
CA ASP A 93 -13.73 7.32 5.38
C ASP A 93 -14.69 7.65 6.53
N LEU A 94 -14.26 7.43 7.80
CA LEU A 94 -15.05 7.82 8.97
C LEU A 94 -15.35 9.33 9.00
N VAL A 95 -14.37 10.16 8.67
CA VAL A 95 -14.54 11.63 8.65
C VAL A 95 -15.35 12.06 7.44
N ILE A 96 -15.04 11.54 6.26
CA ILE A 96 -15.66 11.97 5.01
C ILE A 96 -17.13 11.57 4.95
N TRP A 97 -17.47 10.33 5.29
CA TRP A 97 -18.85 9.86 5.19
C TRP A 97 -19.77 10.39 6.29
N GLN A 98 -19.22 10.85 7.43
CA GLN A 98 -19.97 11.65 8.39
C GLN A 98 -20.41 13.00 7.83
N VAL A 99 -19.61 13.59 6.93
CA VAL A 99 -19.89 14.91 6.34
C VAL A 99 -20.69 14.80 5.05
N ILE A 100 -20.35 13.84 4.18
CA ILE A 100 -20.90 13.71 2.82
C ILE A 100 -22.14 12.81 2.79
N GLY A 101 -22.23 11.80 3.66
CA GLY A 101 -23.29 10.78 3.59
C GLY A 101 -24.70 11.36 3.74
N THR A 102 -24.86 12.39 4.56
CA THR A 102 -26.14 13.11 4.72
C THR A 102 -26.55 13.86 3.46
N GLY A 103 -25.59 14.43 2.72
CA GLY A 103 -25.83 15.16 1.48
C GLY A 103 -26.14 14.27 0.28
N LEU A 104 -25.55 13.07 0.22
CA LEU A 104 -25.79 12.11 -0.87
C LEU A 104 -27.03 11.23 -0.65
N GLY A 105 -27.58 11.19 0.57
CA GLY A 105 -28.74 10.35 0.91
C GLY A 105 -28.42 8.86 1.03
N TRP A 106 -27.14 8.48 0.94
CA TRP A 106 -26.64 7.12 1.16
C TRP A 106 -25.25 7.16 1.82
N ASN A 107 -24.91 6.10 2.55
CA ASN A 107 -23.63 5.95 3.20
C ASN A 107 -23.09 4.54 2.95
N PRO A 108 -21.95 4.37 2.24
CA PRO A 108 -21.38 3.05 2.00
C PRO A 108 -20.92 2.34 3.27
N LEU A 109 -20.67 3.07 4.36
CA LEU A 109 -20.26 2.48 5.63
C LEU A 109 -21.38 1.69 6.32
N THR A 110 -22.64 1.90 5.94
CA THR A 110 -23.77 1.09 6.45
C THR A 110 -23.92 -0.24 5.72
N LEU A 111 -23.10 -0.48 4.68
CA LEU A 111 -23.01 -1.78 4.02
C LEU A 111 -22.09 -2.69 4.85
N ASP A 112 -22.55 -3.90 5.17
CA ASP A 112 -21.79 -4.91 5.94
C ASP A 112 -20.43 -5.28 5.30
N LEU A 113 -20.23 -4.97 4.02
CA LEU A 113 -18.97 -5.19 3.30
C LEU A 113 -17.82 -4.25 3.70
N SER A 114 -18.10 -3.19 4.47
CA SER A 114 -17.14 -2.10 4.67
C SER A 114 -15.81 -2.55 5.29
N TRP A 115 -15.83 -3.43 6.30
CA TRP A 115 -14.62 -3.90 6.98
C TRP A 115 -13.71 -4.75 6.09
N ASP A 116 -14.28 -5.66 5.30
CA ASP A 116 -13.53 -6.57 4.42
C ASP A 116 -12.77 -5.82 3.33
N ILE A 117 -13.32 -4.69 2.88
CA ILE A 117 -12.74 -3.90 1.81
C ILE A 117 -11.50 -3.13 2.28
N TYR A 118 -11.44 -2.72 3.55
CA TYR A 118 -10.24 -2.08 4.09
C TYR A 118 -9.03 -3.01 4.10
N PHE A 119 -9.24 -4.31 4.26
CA PHE A 119 -8.14 -5.29 4.18
C PHE A 119 -7.48 -5.34 2.80
N ILE A 120 -8.14 -4.89 1.73
CA ILE A 120 -7.54 -4.82 0.40
C ILE A 120 -6.30 -3.92 0.39
N TRP A 121 -6.30 -2.83 1.17
CA TRP A 121 -5.12 -1.97 1.34
C TRP A 121 -3.96 -2.71 2.00
N LEU A 122 -4.25 -3.47 3.06
CA LEU A 122 -3.27 -4.29 3.76
C LEU A 122 -2.70 -5.38 2.85
N PHE A 123 -3.58 -6.17 2.21
CA PHE A 123 -3.19 -7.27 1.34
C PHE A 123 -2.39 -6.78 0.14
N SER A 124 -2.76 -5.65 -0.46
CA SER A 124 -2.03 -5.08 -1.59
C SER A 124 -0.59 -4.68 -1.20
N GLY A 125 -0.42 -4.06 -0.03
CA GLY A 125 0.92 -3.76 0.50
C GLY A 125 1.73 -5.01 0.79
N MET A 126 1.11 -6.02 1.41
CA MET A 126 1.74 -7.30 1.70
C MET A 126 2.18 -8.05 0.44
N VAL A 127 1.32 -8.14 -0.59
CA VAL A 127 1.65 -8.79 -1.87
C VAL A 127 2.81 -8.07 -2.56
N GLY A 128 2.81 -6.74 -2.59
CA GLY A 128 3.93 -5.95 -3.11
C GLY A 128 5.25 -6.23 -2.36
N GLY A 129 5.20 -6.28 -1.02
CA GLY A 129 6.37 -6.61 -0.19
C GLY A 129 6.86 -8.05 -0.36
N PHE A 130 5.94 -9.00 -0.53
CA PHE A 130 6.26 -10.40 -0.82
C PHE A 130 6.95 -10.55 -2.19
N GLY A 131 6.45 -9.87 -3.22
CA GLY A 131 7.09 -9.82 -4.54
C GLY A 131 8.52 -9.27 -4.47
N ALA A 132 8.73 -8.19 -3.71
CA ALA A 132 10.06 -7.61 -3.51
C ALA A 132 11.01 -8.59 -2.80
N ARG A 133 10.50 -9.36 -1.83
CA ARG A 133 11.28 -10.39 -1.13
C ARG A 133 11.72 -11.52 -2.07
N ILE A 134 10.83 -12.01 -2.94
CA ILE A 134 11.18 -13.06 -3.91
C ILE A 134 12.34 -12.63 -4.79
N VAL A 135 12.32 -11.38 -5.29
CA VAL A 135 13.38 -10.85 -6.14
C VAL A 135 14.70 -10.71 -5.39
N ALA A 136 14.67 -10.25 -4.15
CA ALA A 136 15.86 -10.17 -3.31
C ALA A 136 16.51 -11.56 -3.10
N VAL A 137 15.72 -12.60 -2.82
CA VAL A 137 16.22 -13.97 -2.65
C VAL A 137 16.83 -14.51 -3.96
N ARG A 138 16.20 -14.23 -5.11
CA ARG A 138 16.75 -14.61 -6.44
C ARG A 138 18.01 -13.84 -6.83
N GLY A 139 18.21 -12.63 -6.28
CA GLY A 139 19.42 -11.83 -6.52
C GLY A 139 20.64 -12.39 -5.79
N GLN A 140 20.45 -12.93 -4.57
CA GLN A 140 21.52 -13.49 -3.75
C GLN A 140 22.03 -14.87 -4.22
N THR A 141 21.24 -15.58 -5.02
CA THR A 141 21.66 -16.88 -5.61
C THR A 141 22.52 -16.72 -6.87
N LYS A 142 22.74 -15.50 -7.37
CA LYS A 142 23.77 -15.24 -8.38
C LYS A 142 25.12 -15.14 -7.65
N PRO A 143 26.07 -16.05 -7.89
CA PRO A 143 27.36 -15.99 -7.24
C PRO A 143 28.05 -14.69 -7.64
N THR A 144 28.35 -13.85 -6.66
CA THR A 144 29.36 -12.80 -6.84
C THR A 144 30.67 -13.53 -7.11
N GLU A 145 31.25 -13.34 -8.30
CA GLU A 145 32.65 -13.68 -8.55
C GLU A 145 33.47 -12.97 -7.48
N ILE A 146 33.91 -13.72 -6.48
CA ILE A 146 34.92 -13.25 -5.54
C ILE A 146 36.21 -13.27 -6.35
N THR A 147 36.47 -12.20 -7.08
CA THR A 147 37.78 -11.95 -7.67
C THR A 147 38.71 -11.68 -6.49
N ILE A 148 39.41 -12.71 -6.04
CA ILE A 148 40.52 -12.58 -5.11
C ILE A 148 41.60 -11.83 -5.89
N ALA A 149 41.58 -10.50 -5.81
CA ALA A 149 42.67 -9.66 -6.29
C ALA A 149 43.87 -9.91 -5.36
N GLY A 150 44.82 -10.74 -5.78
CA GLY A 150 46.04 -10.95 -5.00
C GLY A 150 46.82 -12.25 -5.20
N PHE A 151 46.59 -13.03 -6.25
CA PHE A 151 47.51 -14.12 -6.62
C PHE A 151 47.89 -14.00 -8.10
N GLU A 152 48.90 -13.16 -8.35
CA GLU A 152 50.11 -13.45 -9.16
C GLU A 152 51.11 -12.30 -8.97
#